data_AF-A0A1F6KFC9-F1
#
_entry.id   AF-A0A1F6KFC9-F1
#
_cell.length_a   1.000
_cell.length_b   1.000
_cell.length_c   1.000
_cell.angle_alpha   90.00
_cell.angle_beta   90.00
_cell.angle_gamma   90.00
#
_symmetry.space_group_name_H-M   'P 1'
#
loop_
_entity.id
_entity.type
_entity.pdbx_description
1 polymer ?
#
loop_
_entity_poly.entity_id
_entity_poly.type
_entity_poly.pdbx_seq_one_letter_code
_entity_poly.pdbx_strand_id
1 'polypeptide(L)'
;MARVELLQYDVRHDYGEKDKTFIATQLKTHLGERFNVLLSIIEYGIKNGHLVRSGKEEPFIQSIIRGRDAIQALDPREVDFARENAEIIGFQKIDPFLSDPETPIDSKMLSISPEGEQGSKYQHNFYDIFTLKEVRGQRYVELTRYSSGLSRRDYARRLNLGMQDPKAEDFLANPIKAPQNLSPEEISKLLHIEHECMDSLEFEKIIKSAYVQYCMERYGENPTPKAFKAVLNAADEIIYGNKFRDYSTYIPTNADLRYLEDKKVRQAGGQCPGKSGADLDNSPFSVSEFGFSDDKFGSREFECPECGKTNIRPKDELLKNCQHCGSNKVSC
;
A
#
# COMPACT_ATOMS: atom_id res chain seq x y z
N MET A 1 -20.16 8.41 21.24
CA MET A 1 -19.72 8.07 19.87
C MET A 1 -18.25 7.76 19.92
N ALA A 2 -17.87 6.49 19.81
CA ALA A 2 -16.47 6.11 19.71
C ALA A 2 -15.97 6.48 18.31
N ARG A 3 -14.83 7.18 18.21
CA ARG A 3 -14.13 7.36 16.94
C ARG A 3 -13.69 5.98 16.47
N VAL A 4 -14.23 5.50 15.34
CA VAL A 4 -13.62 4.38 14.62
C VAL A 4 -12.28 4.90 14.10
N GLU A 5 -11.18 4.43 14.70
CA GLU A 5 -9.85 4.79 14.23
C GLU A 5 -9.65 4.16 12.84
N LEU A 6 -9.73 4.99 11.80
CA LEU A 6 -9.31 4.64 10.46
C LEU A 6 -7.79 4.45 10.45
N LEU A 7 -7.40 3.24 10.81
CA LEU A 7 -6.13 2.62 10.51
C LEU A 7 -6.07 2.35 9.01
N GLN A 8 -4.96 2.79 8.45
CA GLN A 8 -4.69 2.77 7.02
C GLN A 8 -3.95 1.47 6.63
N TYR A 9 -3.26 0.88 7.61
CA TYR A 9 -2.93 -0.53 7.67
C TYR A 9 -3.64 -1.14 8.88
N ASP A 10 -4.70 -1.89 8.63
CA ASP A 10 -5.39 -2.63 9.69
C ASP A 10 -4.62 -3.90 10.00
N VAL A 11 -3.84 -3.88 11.10
CA VAL A 11 -3.05 -5.01 11.56
C VAL A 11 -3.89 -6.28 11.83
N ARG A 12 -5.22 -6.16 11.91
CA ARG A 12 -6.14 -7.30 11.96
C ARG A 12 -6.12 -8.14 10.67
N HIS A 13 -5.58 -7.63 9.55
CA HIS A 13 -5.34 -8.43 8.34
C HIS A 13 -4.18 -9.41 8.49
N ASP A 14 -3.21 -9.11 9.36
CA ASP A 14 -2.13 -10.03 9.71
C ASP A 14 -2.53 -11.01 10.82
N TYR A 15 -3.67 -10.80 11.50
CA TYR A 15 -4.16 -11.70 12.54
C TYR A 15 -4.59 -13.05 11.95
N GLY A 16 -3.68 -14.02 12.08
CA GLY A 16 -3.87 -15.38 11.55
C GLY A 16 -3.26 -15.62 10.18
N GLU A 17 -2.65 -14.59 9.56
CA GLU A 17 -1.75 -14.79 8.43
C GLU A 17 -0.52 -15.59 8.90
N LYS A 18 -0.14 -16.59 8.12
CA LYS A 18 0.95 -17.53 8.44
C LYS A 18 2.13 -17.39 7.49
N ASP A 19 1.94 -16.73 6.34
CA ASP A 19 3.03 -16.40 5.45
C ASP A 19 3.86 -15.23 6.02
N LYS A 20 4.91 -15.58 6.76
CA LYS A 20 5.88 -14.61 7.29
C LYS A 20 6.59 -13.81 6.18
N THR A 21 6.69 -14.34 4.96
CA THR A 21 7.29 -13.64 3.81
C THR A 21 6.36 -12.57 3.28
N PHE A 22 5.05 -12.85 3.23
CA PHE A 22 4.02 -11.86 2.91
C PHE A 22 4.04 -10.71 3.93
N ILE A 23 3.99 -11.02 5.23
CA ILE A 23 4.04 -10.00 6.31
C ILE A 23 5.33 -9.17 6.21
N ALA A 24 6.49 -9.80 6.06
CA ALA A 24 7.76 -9.08 5.92
C ALA A 24 7.81 -8.19 4.66
N THR A 25 7.14 -8.60 3.58
CA THR A 25 7.03 -7.79 2.35
C THR A 25 6.14 -6.56 2.59
N GLN A 26 4.96 -6.73 3.18
CA GLN A 26 4.08 -5.61 3.54
C GLN A 26 4.77 -4.60 4.47
N LEU A 27 5.47 -5.06 5.51
CA LEU A 27 6.26 -4.19 6.39
C LEU A 27 7.37 -3.42 5.65
N LYS A 28 8.08 -4.07 4.71
CA LYS A 28 9.09 -3.40 3.86
C LYS A 28 8.46 -2.35 2.96
N THR A 29 7.32 -2.64 2.35
CA THR A 29 6.55 -1.68 1.53
C THR A 29 6.20 -0.45 2.36
N HIS A 30 5.59 -0.62 3.54
CA HIS A 30 5.25 0.51 4.42
C HIS A 30 6.46 1.30 4.95
N LEU A 31 7.61 0.65 5.18
CA LEU A 31 8.84 1.36 5.50
C LEU A 31 9.39 2.13 4.28
N GLY A 32 9.29 1.57 3.06
CA GLY A 32 9.74 2.23 1.84
C GLY A 32 8.89 3.46 1.51
N GLU A 33 7.58 3.33 1.65
CA GLU A 33 6.60 4.41 1.58
C GLU A 33 6.90 5.51 2.62
N ARG A 34 7.18 5.13 3.87
CA ARG A 34 7.49 6.06 4.98
C ARG A 34 8.70 6.97 4.71
N PHE A 35 9.70 6.48 3.98
CA PHE A 35 10.92 7.24 3.68
C PHE A 35 10.95 7.81 2.27
N ASN A 36 9.83 7.72 1.51
CA ASN A 36 9.78 8.07 0.09
C ASN A 36 10.95 7.43 -0.69
N VAL A 37 11.11 6.11 -0.55
CA VAL A 37 12.21 5.38 -1.18
C VAL A 37 11.99 5.35 -2.69
N LEU A 38 13.06 5.61 -3.42
CA LEU A 38 13.08 5.71 -4.88
C LEU A 38 12.53 4.47 -5.62
N LEU A 39 12.48 3.32 -4.96
CA LEU A 39 12.17 2.01 -5.54
C LEU A 39 11.39 1.11 -4.57
N SER A 40 10.25 0.59 -5.00
CA SER A 40 9.57 -0.56 -4.36
C SER A 40 9.25 -1.63 -5.40
N ILE A 41 9.46 -2.90 -5.07
CA ILE A 41 9.27 -4.03 -5.99
C ILE A 41 8.25 -5.02 -5.40
N ILE A 42 7.25 -5.39 -6.18
CA ILE A 42 6.18 -6.33 -5.80
C ILE A 42 5.99 -7.37 -6.90
N GLU A 43 5.92 -8.65 -6.55
CA GLU A 43 5.67 -9.74 -7.49
C GLU A 43 4.20 -10.20 -7.46
N TYR A 44 3.62 -10.37 -8.64
CA TYR A 44 2.27 -10.91 -8.88
C TYR A 44 2.38 -12.21 -9.68
N GLY A 45 1.74 -13.28 -9.20
CA GLY A 45 1.53 -14.49 -9.99
C GLY A 45 0.45 -14.27 -11.05
N ILE A 46 0.37 -15.18 -12.01
CA ILE A 46 -0.74 -15.23 -12.98
C ILE A 46 -1.56 -16.51 -12.71
N LYS A 47 -2.86 -16.37 -12.47
CA LYS A 47 -3.82 -17.48 -12.31
C LYS A 47 -5.10 -17.17 -13.05
N ASN A 48 -5.62 -18.15 -13.81
CA ASN A 48 -6.91 -18.05 -14.51
C ASN A 48 -7.09 -16.79 -15.38
N GLY A 49 -6.02 -16.29 -16.01
CA GLY A 49 -6.06 -15.06 -16.80
C GLY A 49 -6.06 -13.76 -15.98
N HIS A 50 -5.67 -13.80 -14.71
CA HIS A 50 -5.58 -12.63 -13.83
C HIS A 50 -4.27 -12.58 -13.05
N LEU A 51 -3.83 -11.35 -12.73
CA LEU A 51 -2.76 -11.07 -11.79
C LEU A 51 -3.26 -11.31 -10.36
N VAL A 52 -2.52 -12.09 -9.59
CA VAL A 52 -2.81 -12.41 -8.18
C VAL A 52 -1.60 -12.07 -7.32
N ARG A 53 -1.82 -11.59 -6.09
CA ARG A 53 -0.70 -11.42 -5.14
C ARG A 53 -0.14 -12.77 -4.71
N SER A 54 1.15 -12.81 -4.39
CA SER A 54 1.77 -14.01 -3.82
C SER A 54 1.00 -14.51 -2.59
N GLY A 55 0.83 -15.83 -2.47
CA GLY A 55 0.05 -16.47 -1.41
C GLY A 55 -1.49 -16.33 -1.50
N LYS A 56 -2.04 -15.64 -2.51
CA LYS A 56 -3.50 -15.44 -2.66
C LYS A 56 -4.06 -16.11 -3.93
N GLU A 57 -5.35 -16.37 -3.93
CA GLU A 57 -6.11 -16.89 -5.09
C GLU A 57 -6.96 -15.82 -5.79
N GLU A 58 -7.16 -14.66 -5.15
CA GLU A 58 -8.02 -13.60 -5.65
C GLU A 58 -7.33 -12.75 -6.73
N PRO A 59 -8.01 -12.43 -7.86
CA PRO A 59 -7.58 -11.41 -8.82
C PRO A 59 -7.35 -10.05 -8.14
N PHE A 60 -6.15 -9.49 -8.28
CA PHE A 60 -5.75 -8.26 -7.59
C PHE A 60 -6.66 -7.06 -7.89
N ILE A 61 -7.29 -7.02 -9.07
CA ILE A 61 -8.34 -6.04 -9.42
C ILE A 61 -9.47 -5.97 -8.39
N GLN A 62 -9.84 -7.09 -7.73
CA GLN A 62 -10.86 -7.10 -6.69
C GLN A 62 -10.39 -6.40 -5.40
N SER A 63 -9.10 -6.49 -5.08
CA SER A 63 -8.50 -5.70 -4.00
C SER A 63 -8.53 -4.19 -4.33
N ILE A 64 -8.24 -3.81 -5.57
CA ILE A 64 -8.35 -2.41 -6.04
C ILE A 64 -9.80 -1.91 -5.88
N ILE A 65 -10.78 -2.68 -6.36
CA ILE A 65 -12.22 -2.34 -6.26
C ILE A 65 -12.67 -2.21 -4.80
N ARG A 66 -12.39 -3.21 -3.95
CA ARG A 66 -12.75 -3.16 -2.52
C ARG A 66 -12.13 -1.96 -1.82
N GLY A 67 -10.89 -1.62 -2.15
CA GLY A 67 -10.20 -0.52 -1.49
C GLY A 67 -10.79 0.84 -1.87
N ARG A 68 -11.21 1.00 -3.13
CA ARG A 68 -12.01 2.14 -3.59
C ARG A 68 -13.35 2.20 -2.85
N ASP A 69 -14.08 1.08 -2.79
CA ASP A 69 -15.38 1.01 -2.11
C ASP A 69 -15.25 1.36 -0.61
N ALA A 70 -14.24 0.80 0.06
CA ALA A 70 -13.97 1.03 1.47
C ALA A 70 -13.62 2.49 1.75
N ILE A 71 -12.73 3.11 0.98
CA ILE A 71 -12.35 4.50 1.25
C ILE A 71 -13.47 5.49 0.93
N GLN A 72 -14.26 5.26 -0.13
CA GLN A 72 -15.42 6.10 -0.43
C GLN A 72 -16.53 5.97 0.63
N ALA A 73 -16.63 4.83 1.32
CA ALA A 73 -17.55 4.65 2.44
C ALA A 73 -17.04 5.27 3.76
N LEU A 74 -15.72 5.32 3.98
CA LEU A 74 -15.12 5.62 5.28
C LEU A 74 -14.50 7.03 5.40
N ASP A 75 -13.91 7.54 4.32
CA ASP A 75 -13.37 8.90 4.19
C ASP A 75 -13.72 9.47 2.80
N PRO A 76 -15.03 9.74 2.55
CA PRO A 76 -15.51 10.25 1.28
C PRO A 76 -14.93 11.65 1.00
N ARG A 77 -14.11 11.73 -0.04
CA ARG A 77 -13.59 12.97 -0.61
C ARG A 77 -13.96 13.00 -2.08
N GLU A 78 -15.01 13.75 -2.45
CA GLU A 78 -15.54 13.77 -3.82
C GLU A 78 -14.50 14.17 -4.88
N VAL A 79 -13.54 15.03 -4.49
CA VAL A 79 -12.38 15.43 -5.30
C VAL A 79 -11.49 14.25 -5.72
N ASP A 80 -11.46 13.17 -4.96
CA ASP A 80 -10.64 11.98 -5.22
C ASP A 80 -11.35 10.94 -6.10
N PHE A 81 -12.69 10.94 -6.14
CA PHE A 81 -13.47 9.84 -6.73
C PHE A 81 -13.14 9.60 -8.22
N ALA A 82 -12.83 10.65 -8.99
CA ALA A 82 -12.42 10.52 -10.39
C ALA A 82 -11.08 9.77 -10.51
N ARG A 83 -10.09 10.14 -9.70
CA ARG A 83 -8.75 9.52 -9.63
C ARG A 83 -8.85 8.06 -9.18
N GLU A 84 -9.64 7.78 -8.15
CA GLU A 84 -9.86 6.43 -7.60
C GLU A 84 -10.53 5.49 -8.60
N ASN A 85 -11.55 5.96 -9.31
CA ASN A 85 -12.22 5.18 -10.35
C ASN A 85 -11.32 4.97 -11.57
N ALA A 86 -10.47 5.94 -11.91
CA ALA A 86 -9.51 5.82 -12.99
C ALA A 86 -8.45 4.73 -12.73
N GLU A 87 -8.06 4.51 -11.49
CA GLU A 87 -7.13 3.43 -11.12
C GLU A 87 -7.70 2.04 -11.44
N ILE A 88 -9.00 1.82 -11.18
CA ILE A 88 -9.72 0.60 -11.58
C ILE A 88 -9.74 0.45 -13.11
N ILE A 89 -10.06 1.52 -13.83
CA ILE A 89 -10.12 1.53 -15.32
C ILE A 89 -8.74 1.24 -15.94
N GLY A 90 -7.67 1.79 -15.34
CA GLY A 90 -6.30 1.50 -15.73
C GLY A 90 -5.92 0.05 -15.50
N PHE A 91 -6.18 -0.47 -14.30
CA PHE A 91 -5.81 -1.84 -13.98
C PHE A 91 -6.61 -2.87 -14.79
N GLN A 92 -7.87 -2.58 -15.15
CA GLN A 92 -8.65 -3.36 -16.11
C GLN A 92 -8.02 -3.45 -17.52
N LYS A 93 -7.06 -2.59 -17.87
CA LYS A 93 -6.25 -2.67 -19.10
C LYS A 93 -4.90 -3.38 -18.87
N ILE A 94 -4.32 -3.29 -17.68
CA ILE A 94 -3.05 -3.92 -17.30
C ILE A 94 -3.24 -5.42 -17.12
N ASP A 95 -4.22 -5.80 -16.30
CA ASP A 95 -4.50 -7.18 -15.87
C ASP A 95 -4.64 -8.14 -17.06
N PRO A 96 -5.63 -8.01 -17.97
CA PRO A 96 -5.79 -8.93 -19.09
C PRO A 96 -4.64 -8.86 -20.11
N PHE A 97 -3.89 -7.76 -20.19
CA PHE A 97 -2.76 -7.69 -21.13
C PHE A 97 -1.55 -8.48 -20.62
N LEU A 98 -1.19 -8.36 -19.34
CA LEU A 98 0.00 -9.05 -18.81
C LEU A 98 -0.28 -10.51 -18.42
N SER A 99 -1.54 -10.85 -18.15
CA SER A 99 -1.97 -12.23 -17.88
C SER A 99 -2.19 -13.07 -19.15
N ASP A 100 -2.32 -12.46 -20.33
CA ASP A 100 -2.54 -13.13 -21.62
C ASP A 100 -1.37 -14.08 -21.96
N PRO A 101 -1.61 -15.40 -22.15
CA PRO A 101 -0.59 -16.36 -22.58
C PRO A 101 0.19 -15.97 -23.85
N GLU A 102 -0.37 -15.15 -24.73
CA GLU A 102 0.29 -14.70 -25.96
C GLU A 102 1.10 -13.41 -25.80
N THR A 103 0.97 -12.69 -24.68
CA THR A 103 1.79 -11.48 -24.43
C THR A 103 3.26 -11.88 -24.25
N PRO A 104 4.20 -11.31 -25.04
CA PRO A 104 5.61 -11.67 -24.95
C PRO A 104 6.24 -11.28 -23.61
N ILE A 105 7.18 -12.11 -23.12
CA ILE A 105 8.04 -11.80 -21.97
C ILE A 105 8.76 -10.46 -22.19
N ASP A 106 9.08 -9.76 -21.11
CA ASP A 106 9.63 -8.39 -21.07
C ASP A 106 8.70 -7.30 -21.64
N SER A 107 7.43 -7.62 -21.93
CA SER A 107 6.38 -6.62 -22.14
C SER A 107 6.12 -5.82 -20.88
N LYS A 108 5.96 -4.51 -21.03
CA LYS A 108 5.88 -3.54 -19.93
C LYS A 108 4.63 -2.68 -20.03
N MET A 109 3.89 -2.54 -18.93
CA MET A 109 2.85 -1.52 -18.76
C MET A 109 3.31 -0.49 -17.73
N LEU A 110 3.27 0.78 -18.11
CA LEU A 110 3.53 1.92 -17.25
C LEU A 110 2.19 2.50 -16.78
N SER A 111 1.92 2.40 -15.48
CA SER A 111 0.85 3.17 -14.83
C SER A 111 1.46 4.43 -14.22
N ILE A 112 0.80 5.57 -14.37
CA ILE A 112 1.27 6.84 -13.80
C ILE A 112 0.20 7.33 -12.85
N SER A 113 0.63 7.63 -11.63
CA SER A 113 -0.22 7.93 -10.48
C SER A 113 0.17 9.30 -9.90
N PRO A 114 -0.22 10.41 -10.55
CA PRO A 114 0.10 11.74 -10.04
C PRO A 114 -0.64 12.06 -8.73
N GLU A 115 -0.22 13.15 -8.12
CA GLU A 115 -1.00 13.87 -7.10
C GLU A 115 -2.39 14.24 -7.65
N GLY A 116 -3.40 14.20 -6.78
CA GLY A 116 -4.74 14.67 -7.10
C GLY A 116 -4.86 16.19 -7.06
N GLU A 117 -6.09 16.70 -7.21
CA GLU A 117 -6.36 18.14 -7.19
C GLU A 117 -6.29 18.75 -5.79
N GLN A 118 -6.42 20.08 -5.67
CA GLN A 118 -6.40 20.75 -4.36
C GLN A 118 -7.49 20.18 -3.42
N GLY A 119 -7.07 19.70 -2.24
CA GLY A 119 -7.95 19.02 -1.27
C GLY A 119 -8.02 17.50 -1.41
N SER A 120 -7.44 16.95 -2.49
CA SER A 120 -7.13 15.53 -2.66
C SER A 120 -6.46 14.96 -1.41
N LYS A 121 -6.75 13.72 -1.06
CA LYS A 121 -5.85 13.00 -0.15
C LYS A 121 -4.55 12.61 -0.85
N TYR A 122 -4.56 12.15 -2.09
CA TYR A 122 -3.36 11.77 -2.85
C TYR A 122 -2.46 12.99 -3.11
N GLN A 123 -1.37 13.14 -2.35
CA GLN A 123 -0.44 14.29 -2.42
C GLN A 123 0.92 14.00 -3.10
N HIS A 124 1.08 12.84 -3.75
CA HIS A 124 2.37 12.38 -4.26
C HIS A 124 2.30 11.84 -5.68
N ASN A 125 3.42 11.95 -6.40
CA ASN A 125 3.56 11.52 -7.78
C ASN A 125 4.39 10.24 -7.85
N PHE A 126 3.77 9.15 -8.33
CA PHE A 126 4.44 7.87 -8.58
C PHE A 126 4.23 7.41 -10.02
N TYR A 127 5.04 6.45 -10.44
CA TYR A 127 4.75 5.60 -11.59
C TYR A 127 5.16 4.16 -11.30
N ASP A 128 4.34 3.24 -11.77
CA ASP A 128 4.49 1.80 -11.58
C ASP A 128 4.80 1.16 -12.94
N ILE A 129 5.95 0.48 -13.03
CA ILE A 129 6.34 -0.30 -14.21
C ILE A 129 6.04 -1.76 -13.94
N PHE A 130 4.97 -2.28 -14.55
CA PHE A 130 4.62 -3.68 -14.54
C PHE A 130 5.35 -4.40 -15.67
N THR A 131 6.31 -5.26 -15.34
CA THR A 131 7.12 -6.02 -16.30
C THR A 131 6.73 -7.50 -16.22
N LEU A 132 6.30 -8.07 -17.35
CA LEU A 132 6.06 -9.50 -17.46
C LEU A 132 7.41 -10.25 -17.51
N LYS A 133 7.61 -11.20 -16.60
CA LYS A 133 8.82 -12.02 -16.46
C LYS A 133 8.48 -13.51 -16.48
N GLU A 134 9.49 -14.34 -16.71
CA GLU A 134 9.39 -15.79 -16.60
C GLU A 134 10.59 -16.33 -15.80
N VAL A 135 10.32 -17.20 -14.84
CA VAL A 135 11.34 -17.97 -14.12
C VAL A 135 10.93 -19.45 -14.14
N ARG A 136 11.82 -20.29 -14.68
CA ARG A 136 11.64 -21.76 -14.78
C ARG A 136 10.33 -22.17 -15.49
N GLY A 137 9.92 -21.43 -16.53
CA GLY A 137 8.66 -21.67 -17.26
C GLY A 137 7.39 -21.19 -16.55
N GLN A 138 7.50 -20.59 -15.36
CA GLN A 138 6.39 -19.93 -14.68
C GLN A 138 6.43 -18.43 -14.97
N ARG A 139 5.36 -17.91 -15.57
CA ARG A 139 5.16 -16.48 -15.81
C ARG A 139 4.65 -15.76 -14.56
N TYR A 140 5.12 -14.54 -14.35
CA TYR A 140 4.75 -13.64 -13.27
C TYR A 140 4.97 -12.18 -13.69
N VAL A 141 4.40 -11.22 -12.96
CA VAL A 141 4.61 -9.78 -13.21
C VAL A 141 5.34 -9.16 -12.04
N GLU A 142 6.44 -8.48 -12.32
CA GLU A 142 7.14 -7.61 -11.38
C GLU A 142 6.62 -6.18 -11.55
N LEU A 143 6.01 -5.62 -10.51
CA LEU A 143 5.69 -4.20 -10.41
C LEU A 143 6.85 -3.49 -9.72
N THR A 144 7.43 -2.51 -10.41
CA THR A 144 8.44 -1.62 -9.84
C THR A 144 7.89 -0.20 -9.74
N ARG A 145 7.61 0.25 -8.51
CA ARG A 145 7.13 1.60 -8.18
C ARG A 145 8.31 2.54 -8.00
N TYR A 146 8.22 3.71 -8.61
CA TYR A 146 9.17 4.81 -8.47
C TYR A 146 8.46 6.08 -8.01
N SER A 147 9.09 6.84 -7.12
CA SER A 147 8.71 8.22 -6.83
C SER A 147 9.16 9.16 -7.96
N SER A 148 8.45 10.27 -8.16
CA SER A 148 8.81 11.27 -9.16
C SER A 148 8.60 12.70 -8.68
N GLY A 149 9.49 13.59 -9.11
CA GLY A 149 9.30 15.04 -9.04
C GLY A 149 8.62 15.64 -10.27
N LEU A 150 8.10 14.82 -11.21
CA LEU A 150 7.43 15.32 -12.42
C LEU A 150 6.03 15.86 -12.12
N SER A 151 5.73 17.05 -12.65
CA SER A 151 4.36 17.53 -12.74
C SER A 151 3.56 16.74 -13.79
N ARG A 152 2.23 16.77 -13.68
CA ARG A 152 1.29 16.24 -14.70
C ARG A 152 1.63 16.73 -16.12
N ARG A 153 2.01 18.00 -16.29
CA ARG A 153 2.41 18.56 -17.59
C ARG A 153 3.76 18.03 -18.08
N ASP A 154 4.70 17.74 -17.20
CA ASP A 154 5.99 17.16 -17.58
C ASP A 154 5.86 15.68 -17.96
N TYR A 155 5.01 14.90 -17.29
CA TYR A 155 4.62 13.56 -17.76
C TYR A 155 4.04 13.62 -19.18
N ALA A 156 3.00 14.44 -19.39
CA ALA A 156 2.36 14.58 -20.71
C ALA A 156 3.34 15.00 -21.81
N ARG A 157 4.31 15.87 -21.50
CA ARG A 157 5.37 16.29 -22.42
C ARG A 157 6.38 15.18 -22.70
N ARG A 158 6.95 14.55 -21.66
CA ARG A 158 8.01 13.52 -21.79
C ARG A 158 7.51 12.25 -22.48
N LEU A 159 6.23 11.92 -22.30
CA LEU A 159 5.57 10.76 -22.91
C LEU A 159 4.81 11.10 -24.19
N ASN A 160 4.87 12.35 -24.65
CA ASN A 160 4.24 12.85 -25.88
C ASN A 160 2.73 12.53 -25.98
N LEU A 161 1.99 12.72 -24.89
CA LEU A 161 0.57 12.32 -24.76
C LEU A 161 -0.42 13.33 -25.37
N GLY A 162 0.05 14.50 -25.83
CA GLY A 162 -0.79 15.53 -26.47
C GLY A 162 -1.81 16.23 -25.55
N MET A 163 -1.76 15.98 -24.24
CA MET A 163 -2.69 16.55 -23.25
C MET A 163 -2.36 18.03 -22.97
N GLN A 164 -3.35 18.92 -23.05
CA GLN A 164 -3.16 20.36 -22.80
C GLN A 164 -3.28 20.72 -21.31
N ASP A 165 -4.27 20.17 -20.61
CA ASP A 165 -4.46 20.37 -19.18
C ASP A 165 -4.70 19.00 -18.48
N PRO A 166 -3.63 18.21 -18.28
CA PRO A 166 -3.75 16.83 -17.85
C PRO A 166 -4.11 16.70 -16.36
N LYS A 167 -5.06 15.81 -16.07
CA LYS A 167 -5.50 15.45 -14.71
C LYS A 167 -4.97 14.10 -14.27
N ALA A 168 -5.04 13.80 -12.98
CA ALA A 168 -4.56 12.52 -12.44
C ALA A 168 -5.32 11.32 -13.02
N GLU A 169 -6.64 11.45 -13.22
CA GLU A 169 -7.49 10.43 -13.83
C GLU A 169 -7.12 10.12 -15.30
N ASP A 170 -6.63 11.10 -16.06
CA ASP A 170 -6.25 10.91 -17.48
C ASP A 170 -5.08 9.92 -17.61
N PHE A 171 -4.15 9.94 -16.66
CA PHE A 171 -3.01 9.02 -16.60
C PHE A 171 -3.41 7.66 -16.08
N LEU A 172 -4.06 7.61 -14.91
CA LEU A 172 -4.43 6.37 -14.23
C LEU A 172 -5.34 5.51 -15.11
N ALA A 173 -6.32 6.11 -15.79
CA ALA A 173 -7.21 5.37 -16.67
C ALA A 173 -6.52 4.85 -17.94
N ASN A 174 -5.34 5.36 -18.30
CA ASN A 174 -4.68 5.10 -19.59
C ASN A 174 -3.20 4.69 -19.43
N PRO A 175 -2.94 3.51 -18.84
CA PRO A 175 -1.59 2.96 -18.72
C PRO A 175 -0.98 2.71 -20.10
N ILE A 176 0.32 2.96 -20.19
CA ILE A 176 1.07 3.05 -21.45
C ILE A 176 1.85 1.76 -21.67
N LYS A 177 1.72 1.14 -22.84
CA LYS A 177 2.61 0.06 -23.28
C LYS A 177 4.00 0.64 -23.52
N ALA A 178 4.95 0.35 -22.64
CA ALA A 178 6.31 0.84 -22.79
C ALA A 178 7.09 -0.02 -23.82
N PRO A 179 8.05 0.57 -24.56
CA PRO A 179 8.86 -0.18 -25.51
C PRO A 179 9.60 -1.34 -24.84
N GLN A 180 9.52 -2.55 -25.41
CA GLN A 180 10.17 -3.75 -24.85
C GLN A 180 11.68 -3.58 -24.68
N ASN A 181 12.31 -2.85 -25.60
CA ASN A 181 13.75 -2.59 -25.64
C ASN A 181 14.26 -1.59 -24.58
N LEU A 182 13.38 -0.99 -23.76
CA LEU A 182 13.78 -0.16 -22.63
C LEU A 182 13.67 -0.97 -21.33
N SER A 183 14.71 -0.87 -20.50
CA SER A 183 14.67 -1.41 -19.14
C SER A 183 13.82 -0.52 -18.20
N PRO A 184 13.34 -1.05 -17.05
CA PRO A 184 12.69 -0.22 -16.02
C PRO A 184 13.56 0.97 -15.57
N GLU A 185 14.87 0.79 -15.48
CA GLU A 185 15.84 1.83 -15.13
C GLU A 185 15.99 2.90 -16.22
N GLU A 186 15.88 2.53 -17.50
CA GLU A 186 15.89 3.50 -18.62
C GLU A 186 14.60 4.30 -18.69
N ILE A 187 13.45 3.64 -18.51
CA ILE A 187 12.16 4.32 -18.34
C ILE A 187 12.20 5.24 -17.12
N SER A 188 12.80 4.78 -16.01
CA SER A 188 12.95 5.58 -14.80
C SER A 188 13.82 6.81 -15.02
N LYS A 189 14.97 6.70 -15.70
CA LYS A 189 15.79 7.86 -16.10
C LYS A 189 15.01 8.89 -16.94
N LEU A 190 14.09 8.43 -17.78
CA LEU A 190 13.20 9.32 -18.55
C LEU A 190 12.11 9.95 -17.69
N LEU A 191 11.62 9.28 -16.63
CA LEU A 191 10.50 9.73 -15.80
C LEU A 191 10.88 10.25 -14.41
N HIS A 192 12.18 10.36 -14.14
CA HIS A 192 12.71 10.93 -12.92
C HIS A 192 13.24 12.36 -13.15
N ILE A 193 13.10 13.16 -12.09
CA ILE A 193 13.83 14.40 -11.81
C ILE A 193 14.25 14.26 -10.34
N GLU A 194 15.45 14.74 -9.98
CA GLU A 194 15.88 14.80 -8.59
C GLU A 194 14.82 15.51 -7.72
N HIS A 195 14.43 14.85 -6.65
CA HIS A 195 13.47 15.33 -5.65
C HIS A 195 13.84 14.72 -4.30
N GLU A 196 13.18 15.16 -3.23
CA GLU A 196 13.47 14.65 -1.87
C GLU A 196 12.92 13.22 -1.70
N CYS A 197 13.76 12.23 -2.01
CA CYS A 197 13.49 10.79 -1.88
C CYS A 197 14.69 10.08 -1.21
N MET A 198 14.44 9.01 -0.46
CA MET A 198 15.52 8.21 0.14
C MET A 198 16.16 7.30 -0.91
N ASP A 199 17.49 7.26 -0.90
CA ASP A 199 18.29 6.36 -1.73
C ASP A 199 18.06 4.89 -1.36
N SER A 200 18.00 4.01 -2.37
CA SER A 200 17.72 2.59 -2.17
C SER A 200 18.79 1.86 -1.37
N LEU A 201 20.07 2.27 -1.43
CA LEU A 201 21.15 1.69 -0.61
C LEU A 201 21.10 2.19 0.83
N GLU A 202 20.60 3.40 1.07
CA GLU A 202 20.30 3.90 2.42
C GLU A 202 19.11 3.14 3.03
N PHE A 203 18.02 2.96 2.28
CA PHE A 203 16.89 2.17 2.72
C PHE A 203 17.25 0.70 2.99
N GLU A 204 18.07 0.09 2.14
CA GLU A 204 18.59 -1.26 2.34
C GLU A 204 19.33 -1.41 3.67
N LYS A 205 20.07 -0.39 4.13
CA LYS A 205 20.71 -0.40 5.47
C LYS A 205 19.68 -0.38 6.60
N ILE A 206 18.58 0.36 6.45
CA ILE A 206 17.48 0.37 7.43
C ILE A 206 16.88 -1.03 7.53
N ILE A 207 16.41 -1.60 6.42
CA ILE A 207 15.70 -2.89 6.44
C ILE A 207 16.62 -4.06 6.78
N LYS A 208 17.92 -4.03 6.45
CA LYS A 208 18.88 -5.08 6.84
C LYS A 208 19.47 -4.92 8.24
N SER A 209 19.16 -3.85 8.96
CA SER A 209 19.63 -3.67 10.34
C SER A 209 19.08 -4.75 11.27
N ALA A 210 19.90 -5.27 12.19
CA ALA A 210 19.44 -6.19 13.23
C ALA A 210 18.30 -5.59 14.07
N TYR A 211 18.33 -4.27 14.30
CA TYR A 211 17.33 -3.54 15.08
C TYR A 211 15.93 -3.58 14.44
N VAL A 212 15.83 -3.33 13.12
CA VAL A 212 14.55 -3.37 12.39
C VAL A 212 14.13 -4.81 12.11
N GLN A 213 15.05 -5.70 11.69
CA GLN A 213 14.74 -7.11 11.46
C GLN A 213 14.12 -7.76 12.70
N TYR A 214 14.69 -7.56 13.89
CA TYR A 214 14.14 -8.10 15.14
C TYR A 214 12.70 -7.58 15.41
N CYS A 215 12.44 -6.29 15.14
CA CYS A 215 11.10 -5.73 15.30
C CYS A 215 10.10 -6.32 14.29
N MET A 216 10.53 -6.55 13.04
CA MET A 216 9.72 -7.19 12.00
C MET A 216 9.43 -8.66 12.32
N GLU A 217 10.41 -9.41 12.81
CA GLU A 217 10.25 -10.79 13.26
C GLU A 217 9.24 -10.89 14.41
N ARG A 218 9.40 -10.06 15.45
CA ARG A 218 8.47 -9.96 16.58
C ARG A 218 7.05 -9.58 16.14
N TYR A 219 6.92 -8.69 15.14
CA TYR A 219 5.62 -8.38 14.55
C TYR A 219 5.02 -9.59 13.84
N GLY A 220 5.79 -10.31 13.02
CA GLY A 220 5.35 -11.53 12.33
C GLY A 220 5.06 -12.72 13.25
N GLU A 221 5.42 -12.65 14.54
CA GLU A 221 4.98 -13.59 15.57
C GLU A 221 3.72 -13.14 16.32
N ASN A 222 3.51 -11.83 16.48
CA ASN A 222 2.35 -11.26 17.17
C ASN A 222 2.00 -9.87 16.58
N PRO A 223 1.18 -9.80 15.50
CA PRO A 223 0.96 -8.60 14.67
C PRO A 223 0.16 -7.44 15.34
N THR A 224 0.52 -7.01 16.54
CA THR A 224 -0.26 -6.00 17.27
C THR A 224 0.02 -4.55 16.80
N PRO A 225 -0.90 -3.59 17.05
CA PRO A 225 -0.65 -2.17 16.74
C PRO A 225 0.59 -1.60 17.45
N LYS A 226 0.92 -2.14 18.63
CA LYS A 226 2.15 -1.79 19.37
C LYS A 226 3.40 -2.31 18.65
N ALA A 227 3.40 -3.58 18.24
CA ALA A 227 4.51 -4.15 17.48
C ALA A 227 4.72 -3.42 16.14
N PHE A 228 3.65 -3.01 15.46
CA PHE A 228 3.76 -2.19 14.25
C PHE A 228 4.41 -0.83 14.52
N LYS A 229 3.98 -0.11 15.57
CA LYS A 229 4.64 1.13 16.01
C LYS A 229 6.14 0.92 16.30
N ALA A 230 6.50 -0.23 16.89
CA ALA A 230 7.89 -0.54 17.19
C ALA A 230 8.73 -0.68 15.90
N VAL A 231 8.21 -1.34 14.85
CA VAL A 231 8.87 -1.40 13.53
C VAL A 231 9.10 0.00 12.95
N LEU A 232 8.07 0.86 12.94
CA LEU A 232 8.17 2.23 12.41
C LEU A 232 9.17 3.08 13.21
N ASN A 233 9.11 3.01 14.54
CA ASN A 233 10.00 3.76 15.42
C ASN A 233 11.45 3.26 15.36
N ALA A 234 11.67 1.95 15.21
CA ALA A 234 13.01 1.38 15.07
C ALA A 234 13.69 1.91 13.79
N ALA A 235 12.95 1.95 12.69
CA ALA A 235 13.43 2.49 11.42
C ALA A 235 13.70 4.01 11.49
N ASP A 236 12.83 4.78 12.14
CA ASP A 236 13.07 6.22 12.38
C ASP A 236 14.33 6.46 13.24
N GLU A 237 14.66 5.59 14.20
CA GLU A 237 15.83 5.77 15.06
C GLU A 237 17.17 5.55 14.36
N ILE A 238 17.19 4.79 13.26
CA ILE A 238 18.40 4.64 12.43
C ILE A 238 18.75 5.95 11.73
N ILE A 239 17.74 6.72 11.31
CA ILE A 239 17.91 7.95 10.53
C ILE A 239 17.97 9.20 11.43
N TYR A 240 17.07 9.31 12.40
CA TYR A 240 16.88 10.50 13.24
C TYR A 240 17.27 10.30 14.71
N GLY A 241 17.64 9.08 15.11
CA GLY A 241 17.99 8.73 16.47
C GLY A 241 19.47 8.96 16.82
N ASN A 242 20.00 8.13 17.71
CA ASN A 242 21.35 8.32 18.23
C ASN A 242 22.41 7.84 17.22
N LYS A 243 23.05 8.80 16.55
CA LYS A 243 24.12 8.57 15.55
C LYS A 243 25.35 7.82 16.08
N PHE A 244 25.48 7.63 17.39
CA PHE A 244 26.57 6.87 18.01
C PHE A 244 26.21 5.40 18.31
N ARG A 245 24.96 4.96 18.04
CA ARG A 245 24.53 3.57 18.19
C ARG A 245 24.65 2.85 16.85
N ASP A 246 25.43 1.77 16.78
CA ASP A 246 25.47 0.89 15.60
C ASP A 246 24.24 -0.02 15.57
N TYR A 247 23.23 0.38 14.80
CA TYR A 247 22.00 -0.40 14.62
C TYR A 247 22.17 -1.63 13.72
N SER A 248 23.30 -1.78 13.02
CA SER A 248 23.50 -2.92 12.09
C SER A 248 23.62 -4.25 12.84
N THR A 249 24.23 -4.24 14.03
CA THR A 249 24.45 -5.42 14.89
C THR A 249 23.63 -5.40 16.18
N TYR A 250 23.01 -4.27 16.53
CA TYR A 250 22.31 -4.10 17.80
C TYR A 250 20.91 -4.73 17.81
N ILE A 251 20.70 -5.66 18.76
CA ILE A 251 19.41 -6.30 19.03
C ILE A 251 18.67 -5.51 20.13
N PRO A 252 17.40 -5.13 19.95
CA PRO A 252 16.64 -4.40 20.96
C PRO A 252 16.48 -5.19 22.27
N THR A 253 16.59 -4.54 23.42
CA THR A 253 16.18 -5.16 24.70
C THR A 253 14.67 -5.02 24.91
N ASN A 254 14.10 -5.77 25.87
CA ASN A 254 12.72 -5.56 26.31
C ASN A 254 12.43 -4.13 26.84
N ALA A 255 13.45 -3.35 27.21
CA ALA A 255 13.27 -1.94 27.55
C ALA A 255 13.15 -1.08 26.28
N ASP A 256 14.05 -1.27 25.31
CA ASP A 256 13.99 -0.59 24.01
C ASP A 256 12.67 -0.90 23.30
N LEU A 257 12.23 -2.17 23.26
CA LEU A 257 10.96 -2.57 22.64
C LEU A 257 9.76 -1.84 23.24
N ARG A 258 9.62 -1.80 24.57
CA ARG A 258 8.50 -1.08 25.22
C ARG A 258 8.54 0.42 24.92
N TYR A 259 9.74 1.00 24.95
CA TYR A 259 9.92 2.39 24.55
C TYR A 259 9.54 2.61 23.09
N LEU A 260 9.92 1.75 22.14
CA LEU A 260 9.51 1.82 20.73
C LEU A 260 8.00 1.56 20.51
N GLU A 261 7.38 0.67 21.29
CA GLU A 261 5.94 0.35 21.23
C GLU A 261 5.08 1.54 21.73
N ASP A 262 5.56 2.29 22.74
CA ASP A 262 4.86 3.39 23.38
C ASP A 262 5.27 4.79 22.89
N LYS A 263 6.43 4.94 22.24
CA LYS A 263 6.91 6.20 21.64
C LYS A 263 5.95 6.70 20.56
N LYS A 264 5.57 7.98 20.65
CA LYS A 264 4.82 8.65 19.56
C LYS A 264 5.66 8.59 18.29
N VAL A 265 5.12 7.91 17.28
CA VAL A 265 5.81 7.74 15.99
C VAL A 265 5.91 9.10 15.29
N ARG A 266 6.96 9.34 14.52
CA ARG A 266 7.20 10.63 13.84
C ARG A 266 6.18 10.85 12.72
N GLN A 267 5.73 12.08 12.52
CA GLN A 267 5.05 12.46 11.26
C GLN A 267 6.11 12.64 10.17
N ALA A 268 6.06 11.81 9.13
CA ALA A 268 6.96 11.90 7.98
C ALA A 268 6.36 12.79 6.88
N GLY A 269 7.21 13.52 6.15
CA GLY A 269 6.80 14.37 5.01
C GLY A 269 6.36 13.60 3.76
N GLY A 270 6.64 12.29 3.70
CA GLY A 270 5.96 11.38 2.79
C GLY A 270 4.58 11.04 3.34
N GLN A 271 3.55 11.71 2.84
CA GLN A 271 2.17 11.42 3.18
C GLN A 271 1.72 10.18 2.40
N CYS A 272 2.19 9.00 2.85
CA CYS A 272 1.42 7.76 2.80
C CYS A 272 0.37 7.87 3.93
N PRO A 273 -0.83 7.26 3.83
CA PRO A 273 -1.85 7.47 4.82
C PRO A 273 -1.45 6.54 5.94
N GLY A 274 -0.92 7.12 7.00
CA GLY A 274 -0.18 6.31 7.97
C GLY A 274 0.04 7.12 9.20
N LYS A 275 -1.05 7.32 9.96
CA LYS A 275 -1.08 8.04 11.24
C LYS A 275 -0.14 7.35 12.20
N SER A 276 1.11 7.78 12.11
CA SER A 276 2.20 7.35 12.94
C SER A 276 1.98 8.02 14.31
N GLY A 277 1.06 7.46 15.09
CA GLY A 277 0.73 7.92 16.44
C GLY A 277 -0.03 9.25 16.52
N ALA A 278 -1.36 9.15 16.66
CA ALA A 278 -2.33 10.17 17.10
C ALA A 278 -2.81 11.23 16.07
N ASP A 279 -4.15 11.37 16.07
CA ASP A 279 -5.05 12.25 15.31
C ASP A 279 -5.10 12.11 13.78
N LEU A 280 -6.27 12.48 13.21
CA LEU A 280 -6.74 11.99 11.92
C LEU A 280 -6.47 12.94 10.73
N ASP A 281 -5.49 12.60 9.89
CA ASP A 281 -5.49 12.72 8.40
C ASP A 281 -4.34 11.85 7.80
N ASN A 282 -3.87 11.99 6.54
CA ASN A 282 -4.45 11.34 5.35
C ASN A 282 -3.39 10.90 4.32
N SER A 283 -3.81 10.66 3.06
CA SER A 283 -3.02 10.50 1.81
C SER A 283 -2.56 9.09 1.37
N PRO A 284 -3.46 8.22 0.85
CA PRO A 284 -3.06 7.08 0.03
C PRO A 284 -2.27 7.42 -1.22
N PHE A 285 -1.64 6.38 -1.77
CA PHE A 285 -1.02 6.41 -3.10
C PHE A 285 -1.88 5.66 -4.13
N SER A 286 -2.50 4.55 -3.68
CA SER A 286 -3.36 3.64 -4.46
C SER A 286 -4.64 3.32 -3.69
N VAL A 287 -5.76 3.09 -4.38
CA VAL A 287 -6.95 2.52 -3.72
C VAL A 287 -6.73 1.10 -3.22
N SER A 288 -5.81 0.33 -3.84
CA SER A 288 -5.52 -1.06 -3.46
C SER A 288 -5.02 -1.22 -2.03
N GLU A 289 -4.47 -0.15 -1.44
CA GLU A 289 -3.97 -0.08 -0.07
C GLU A 289 -5.09 -0.32 0.98
N PHE A 290 -6.36 -0.08 0.62
CA PHE A 290 -7.54 -0.35 1.48
C PHE A 290 -8.27 -1.66 1.14
N GLY A 291 -7.80 -2.37 0.11
CA GLY A 291 -8.46 -3.56 -0.46
C GLY A 291 -8.45 -4.81 0.42
N PHE A 292 -7.79 -4.77 1.57
CA PHE A 292 -7.44 -5.96 2.34
C PHE A 292 -8.51 -6.42 3.35
N SER A 293 -9.67 -5.75 3.40
CA SER A 293 -10.81 -6.28 4.16
C SER A 293 -11.35 -7.57 3.52
N ASP A 294 -11.09 -8.69 4.18
CA ASP A 294 -11.55 -10.05 3.85
C ASP A 294 -13.08 -10.25 3.89
N ASP A 295 -13.86 -9.17 4.08
CA ASP A 295 -15.30 -9.22 4.28
C ASP A 295 -16.00 -8.00 3.65
N LYS A 296 -17.03 -8.29 2.86
CA LYS A 296 -17.87 -7.35 2.10
C LYS A 296 -18.47 -6.18 2.90
N PHE A 297 -18.66 -6.34 4.21
CA PHE A 297 -19.28 -5.33 5.07
C PHE A 297 -18.31 -4.75 6.13
N GLY A 298 -17.01 -4.77 5.83
CA GLY A 298 -15.98 -4.18 6.69
C GLY A 298 -15.63 -5.07 7.90
N SER A 299 -15.45 -4.48 9.08
CA SER A 299 -15.08 -5.29 10.26
C SER A 299 -16.19 -6.27 10.66
N ARG A 300 -15.80 -7.49 11.01
CA ARG A 300 -16.73 -8.53 11.50
C ARG A 300 -17.06 -8.37 12.98
N GLU A 301 -16.29 -7.57 13.71
CA GLU A 301 -16.49 -7.27 15.13
C GLU A 301 -17.01 -5.85 15.30
N PHE A 302 -18.13 -5.69 16.00
CA PHE A 302 -18.74 -4.38 16.24
C PHE A 302 -19.61 -4.38 17.51
N GLU A 303 -19.62 -3.27 18.25
CA GLU A 303 -20.45 -3.12 19.45
C GLU A 303 -21.92 -2.92 19.10
N CYS A 304 -22.83 -3.55 19.86
CA CYS A 304 -24.24 -3.24 19.76
C CYS A 304 -24.54 -1.84 20.34
N PRO A 305 -25.20 -0.93 19.61
CA PRO A 305 -25.51 0.41 20.12
C PRO A 305 -26.47 0.42 21.32
N GLU A 306 -27.19 -0.68 21.57
CA GLU A 306 -28.14 -0.80 22.70
C GLU A 306 -27.53 -1.42 23.96
N CYS A 307 -26.66 -2.43 23.83
CA CYS A 307 -26.14 -3.18 24.98
C CYS A 307 -24.62 -3.09 25.18
N GLY A 308 -23.90 -2.38 24.30
CA GLY A 308 -22.44 -2.20 24.36
C GLY A 308 -21.60 -3.47 24.18
N LYS A 309 -22.23 -4.64 23.94
CA LYS A 309 -21.51 -5.90 23.74
C LYS A 309 -21.10 -6.09 22.28
N THR A 310 -19.87 -6.54 22.07
CA THR A 310 -19.31 -6.89 20.76
C THR A 310 -20.03 -8.09 20.15
N ASN A 311 -20.56 -7.91 18.95
CA ASN A 311 -21.08 -8.98 18.10
C ASN A 311 -20.00 -9.40 17.12
N ILE A 312 -20.04 -10.66 16.69
CA ILE A 312 -19.16 -11.20 15.65
C ILE A 312 -20.04 -11.79 14.56
N ARG A 313 -20.10 -11.13 13.41
CA ARG A 313 -20.93 -11.58 12.28
C ARG A 313 -20.24 -12.68 11.44
N PRO A 314 -21.00 -13.56 10.76
CA PRO A 314 -20.42 -14.49 9.78
C PRO A 314 -19.75 -13.72 8.63
N LYS A 315 -18.87 -14.40 7.88
CA LYS A 315 -18.17 -13.78 6.75
C LYS A 315 -19.17 -13.47 5.63
N ASP A 316 -19.08 -12.26 5.08
CA ASP A 316 -19.92 -11.74 3.98
C ASP A 316 -21.43 -11.76 4.29
N GLU A 317 -21.78 -11.75 5.58
CA GLU A 317 -23.15 -11.70 6.09
C GLU A 317 -23.35 -10.60 7.13
N LEU A 318 -24.60 -10.16 7.26
CA LEU A 318 -25.07 -9.16 8.22
C LEU A 318 -25.91 -9.82 9.31
N LEU A 319 -25.73 -9.38 10.56
CA LEU A 319 -26.53 -9.88 11.67
C LEU A 319 -27.91 -9.20 11.69
N LYS A 320 -28.98 -9.99 11.54
CA LYS A 320 -30.36 -9.48 11.63
C LYS A 320 -30.70 -8.93 13.02
N ASN A 321 -30.13 -9.54 14.07
CA ASN A 321 -30.34 -9.17 15.47
C ASN A 321 -29.02 -9.32 16.24
N CYS A 322 -28.86 -8.56 17.33
CA CYS A 322 -27.73 -8.65 18.23
C CYS A 322 -27.69 -10.02 18.92
N GLN A 323 -26.53 -10.68 18.87
CA GLN A 323 -26.30 -12.00 19.46
C GLN A 323 -26.46 -12.01 20.98
N HIS A 324 -26.41 -10.85 21.64
CA HIS A 324 -26.43 -10.72 23.10
C HIS A 324 -27.74 -10.16 23.69
N CYS A 325 -28.45 -9.31 22.96
CA CYS A 325 -29.68 -8.66 23.45
C CYS A 325 -30.88 -8.75 22.50
N GLY A 326 -30.73 -9.39 21.33
CA GLY A 326 -31.81 -9.54 20.35
C GLY A 326 -32.21 -8.25 19.62
N SER A 327 -31.62 -7.09 19.94
CA SER A 327 -31.90 -5.82 19.25
C SER A 327 -31.63 -5.90 17.75
N ASN A 328 -32.58 -5.43 16.94
CA ASN A 328 -32.42 -5.28 15.50
C ASN A 328 -31.62 -4.03 15.09
N LYS A 329 -31.19 -3.17 16.03
CA LYS A 329 -30.34 -1.98 15.71
C LYS A 329 -28.90 -2.33 15.30
N VAL A 330 -28.65 -3.60 14.97
CA VAL A 330 -27.42 -4.09 14.34
C VAL A 330 -27.64 -4.55 12.89
N SER A 331 -28.88 -4.54 12.39
CA SER A 331 -29.17 -4.83 10.99
C SER A 331 -28.99 -3.55 10.16
N CYS A 332 -27.89 -3.50 9.42
CA CYS A 332 -27.61 -2.51 8.38
C CYS A 332 -27.26 -3.27 7.10
#